data_AF-A0AAJ2G9Q8-F1
#
_entry.id   AF-A0AAJ2G9Q8-F1
#
_cell.length_a   1.000
_cell.length_b   1.000
_cell.length_c   1.000
_cell.angle_alpha   90.00
_cell.angle_beta   90.00
_cell.angle_gamma   90.00
#
_symmetry.space_group_name_H-M   'P 1'
#
loop_
_entity.id
_entity.type
_entity.pdbx_description
1 polymer ?
#
loop_
_entity_poly.entity_id
_entity_poly.type
_entity_poly.pdbx_seq_one_letter_code
_entity_poly.pdbx_strand_id
1 'polypeptide(L)' 'MSAPQLTGLQKRASKYLNKAISYQLRPGEVIEGYFSGFDPNSIDRAVIQMSNAADKTTLPLMTVLNYFEGVEDEE' A
#
# COMPACT_ATOMS: atom_id res chain seq x y z
N MET A 1 13.12 -9.28 21.63
CA MET A 1 13.30 -9.14 20.16
C MET A 1 12.95 -7.71 19.80
N SER A 2 13.87 -6.96 19.20
CA SER A 2 13.61 -5.58 18.79
C SER A 2 12.64 -5.58 17.60
N ALA A 3 11.61 -4.73 17.63
CA ALA A 3 10.71 -4.58 16.50
C ALA A 3 11.52 -4.25 15.22
N PRO A 4 11.16 -4.81 14.05
CA PRO A 4 11.84 -4.47 12.80
C PRO A 4 11.80 -2.95 12.59
N GLN A 5 12.96 -2.34 12.41
CA GLN A 5 13.02 -0.91 12.11
C GLN A 5 12.49 -0.68 10.69
N LEU A 6 11.43 0.11 10.57
CA LEU A 6 10.89 0.51 9.27
C LEU A 6 11.93 1.33 8.49
N THR A 7 12.02 1.10 7.18
CA THR A 7 12.83 1.94 6.28
C THR A 7 12.24 3.35 6.18
N GLY A 8 13.00 4.31 5.63
CA GLY A 8 12.50 5.66 5.39
C GLY A 8 11.20 5.70 4.59
N LEU A 9 11.10 4.89 3.53
CA LEU A 9 9.88 4.77 2.72
C LEU A 9 8.73 4.16 3.50
N GLN A 10 8.98 3.10 4.28
CA GLN A 10 7.94 2.47 5.09
C GLN A 10 7.43 3.43 6.17
N LYS A 11 8.31 4.22 6.80
CA LYS A 11 7.91 5.28 7.75
C LYS A 11 7.03 6.35 7.11
N ARG A 12 7.32 6.74 5.85
CA ARG A 12 6.43 7.69 5.14
C ARG A 12 5.09 7.07 4.84
N ALA A 13 5.08 5.82 4.37
CA ALA A 13 3.85 5.14 3.99
C ALA A 13 2.98 4.79 5.20
N SER A 14 3.55 4.60 6.40
CA SER A 14 2.79 4.17 7.57
C SER A 14 1.65 5.10 7.97
N LYS A 15 1.69 6.39 7.61
CA LYS A 15 0.58 7.33 7.83
C LYS A 15 -0.69 7.00 7.02
N TYR A 16 -0.55 6.16 5.99
CA TYR A 16 -1.64 5.75 5.11
C TYR A 16 -2.18 4.35 5.43
N LEU A 17 -1.72 3.70 6.50
CA LEU A 17 -2.26 2.42 6.92
C LEU A 17 -3.77 2.52 7.14
N ASN A 18 -4.48 1.48 6.70
CA ASN A 18 -5.94 1.37 6.66
C ASN A 18 -6.65 2.37 5.73
N LYS A 19 -5.94 3.19 4.95
CA LYS A 19 -6.57 3.99 3.89
C LYS A 19 -6.94 3.11 2.70
N ALA A 20 -8.10 3.39 2.11
CA ALA A 20 -8.58 2.72 0.92
C ALA A 20 -7.70 3.08 -0.30
N ILE A 21 -7.49 2.11 -1.18
CA ILE A 21 -6.78 2.26 -2.44
C ILE A 21 -7.61 1.61 -3.55
N SER A 22 -7.80 2.34 -4.65
CA SER A 22 -8.29 1.80 -5.91
C SER A 22 -7.23 2.08 -6.97
N TYR A 23 -6.44 1.05 -7.29
CA TYR A 23 -5.31 1.19 -8.18
C TYR A 23 -5.51 0.35 -9.44
N GLN A 24 -5.55 1.02 -10.60
CA GLN A 24 -5.61 0.35 -11.89
C GLN A 24 -4.23 -0.16 -12.29
N LEU A 25 -4.04 -1.47 -12.25
CA LEU A 25 -2.76 -2.10 -12.63
C LEU A 25 -2.61 -2.14 -14.15
N ARG A 26 -3.71 -2.44 -14.86
CA ARG A 26 -3.80 -2.56 -16.33
C ARG A 26 -5.21 -2.19 -16.80
N PRO A 27 -5.45 -1.92 -18.09
CA PRO A 27 -6.81 -1.76 -18.61
C PRO A 27 -7.69 -2.96 -18.25
N GLY A 28 -8.76 -2.71 -17.49
CA GLY A 28 -9.70 -3.74 -17.00
C GLY A 28 -9.28 -4.49 -15.73
N GLU A 29 -8.11 -4.21 -15.15
CA GLU A 29 -7.61 -4.83 -13.92
C GLU A 29 -7.41 -3.78 -12.83
N VAL A 30 -8.31 -3.76 -11.85
CA VAL A 30 -8.32 -2.81 -10.73
C VAL A 30 -8.14 -3.57 -9.42
N ILE A 31 -7.20 -3.07 -8.61
CA ILE A 31 -7.00 -3.49 -7.24
C ILE A 31 -7.78 -2.55 -6.33
N GLU A 32 -8.87 -3.04 -5.76
CA GLU A 32 -9.67 -2.33 -4.77
C GLU A 32 -9.52 -2.95 -3.40
N GLY A 33 -9.09 -2.14 -2.44
CA GLY A 33 -8.75 -2.63 -1.11
C GLY A 33 -8.33 -1.52 -0.16
N TYR A 34 -7.63 -1.91 0.88
CA TYR A 34 -6.99 -0.97 1.80
C TYR A 34 -5.54 -1.36 2.08
N PHE A 35 -4.71 -0.34 2.27
CA PHE A 35 -3.30 -0.54 2.60
C PHE A 35 -3.18 -1.10 4.03
N SER A 36 -2.87 -2.39 4.15
CA SER A 36 -2.96 -3.13 5.41
C SER A 36 -1.63 -3.27 6.16
N GLY A 37 -0.50 -3.03 5.50
CA GLY A 37 0.82 -3.21 6.11
C GLY A 37 1.94 -3.40 5.11
N PHE A 38 3.13 -3.71 5.60
CA PHE A 38 4.30 -3.96 4.77
C PHE A 38 4.49 -5.46 4.57
N ASP A 39 5.05 -5.85 3.42
CA ASP A 39 5.39 -7.26 3.17
C ASP A 39 6.55 -7.66 4.11
N PRO A 40 6.40 -8.70 4.95
CA PRO A 40 7.46 -9.15 5.85
C PRO A 40 8.69 -9.71 5.10
N ASN A 41 8.52 -10.10 3.84
CA ASN A 41 9.58 -10.70 3.02
C ASN A 41 10.24 -9.68 2.08
N SER A 42 9.67 -8.49 1.91
CA SER A 42 10.16 -7.47 0.98
C SER A 42 9.97 -6.05 1.49
N ILE A 43 11.08 -5.35 1.71
CA ILE A 43 11.10 -3.99 2.30
C ILE A 43 10.48 -2.91 1.42
N ASP A 44 10.31 -3.19 0.14
CA ASP A 44 9.84 -2.30 -0.91
C ASP A 44 8.41 -2.63 -1.36
N ARG A 45 7.69 -3.51 -0.64
CA ARG A 45 6.31 -3.89 -0.98
C ARG A 45 5.32 -3.57 0.14
N ALA A 46 4.14 -3.18 -0.28
CA ALA A 46 2.98 -2.87 0.53
C ALA A 46 1.91 -3.95 0.34
N VAL A 47 1.33 -4.42 1.43
CA VAL A 47 0.24 -5.40 1.43
C VAL A 47 -1.09 -4.66 1.34
N ILE A 48 -1.86 -4.97 0.30
CA ILE A 48 -3.22 -4.49 0.13
C ILE A 48 -4.17 -5.62 0.49
N GLN A 49 -5.06 -5.38 1.46
CA GLN A 49 -6.17 -6.28 1.71
C GLN A 49 -7.28 -5.93 0.74
N MET A 50 -7.73 -6.91 -0.05
CA MET A 50 -8.78 -6.71 -1.05
C MET A 50 -10.14 -6.46 -0.39
N SER A 51 -10.97 -5.59 -0.96
CA SER A 51 -12.31 -5.28 -0.42
C SER A 51 -13.35 -6.36 -0.75
N ASN A 52 -13.17 -7.05 -1.87
CA ASN A 52 -14.12 -8.04 -2.40
C ASN A 52 -13.81 -9.49 -1.99
N ALA A 53 -12.65 -9.73 -1.36
CA ALA A 53 -12.17 -11.05 -1.00
C ALA A 53 -11.37 -10.99 0.30
N ALA A 54 -11.31 -12.12 1.02
CA ALA A 54 -10.37 -12.29 2.13
C ALA A 54 -8.90 -12.35 1.67
N ASP A 55 -8.63 -12.08 0.39
CA ASP A 55 -7.31 -12.13 -0.23
C ASP A 55 -6.48 -10.88 0.02
N LYS A 56 -5.16 -11.08 -0.03
CA LYS A 56 -4.16 -10.02 0.04
C LYS A 56 -3.36 -10.02 -1.25
N THR A 57 -3.06 -8.83 -1.74
CA THR A 57 -2.11 -8.64 -2.83
C THR A 57 -0.98 -7.72 -2.38
N THR A 58 0.08 -7.62 -3.19
CA THR A 58 1.18 -6.70 -2.92
C THR A 58 1.40 -5.73 -4.06
N LEU A 59 1.58 -4.46 -3.70
CA LEU A 59 1.98 -3.39 -4.61
C LEU A 59 3.39 -2.91 -4.26
N PRO A 60 4.15 -2.35 -5.22
CA PRO A 60 5.36 -1.61 -4.89
C PRO A 60 5.04 -0.50 -3.89
N LEU A 61 5.85 -0.35 -2.85
CA LEU A 61 5.66 0.66 -1.81
C LEU A 61 5.67 2.08 -2.39
N MET A 62 6.51 2.31 -3.40
CA MET A 62 6.53 3.57 -4.16
C MET A 62 5.21 3.84 -4.87
N THR A 63 4.54 2.82 -5.42
CA THR A 63 3.22 2.97 -6.06
C THR A 63 2.18 3.41 -5.03
N VAL A 64 2.18 2.80 -3.84
CA VAL A 64 1.24 3.15 -2.76
C VAL A 64 1.49 4.57 -2.25
N LEU A 65 2.75 4.96 -2.07
CA LEU A 65 3.11 6.33 -1.71
C LEU A 65 2.64 7.33 -2.76
N ASN A 66 3.00 7.12 -4.03
CA ASN A 66 2.61 8.02 -5.11
C ASN A 66 1.09 8.14 -5.25
N TYR A 67 0.35 7.04 -5.03
CA TYR A 67 -1.11 7.07 -5.03
C TYR A 67 -1.63 8.00 -3.93
N PHE A 68 -1.19 7.84 -2.68
CA PHE A 68 -1.72 8.66 -1.58
C PHE A 68 -1.20 10.08 -1.58
N GLU A 69 0.05 10.31 -1.98
CA GLU A 69 0.63 11.65 -2.08
C GLU A 69 0.05 12.41 -3.29
N GLY A 70 -0.18 11.73 -4.42
CA GLY A 70 -0.80 12.34 -5.60
C GLY A 70 -2.30 12.60 -5.45
N VAL A 71 -3.00 11.86 -4.58
CA VAL A 71 -4.40 12.15 -4.20
C VAL A 71 -4.48 13.34 -3.23
N GLU A 72 -3.42 13.64 -2.46
CA GLU A 72 -3.39 14.77 -1.53
C GLU A 72 -3.19 16.14 -2.24
N ASP A 73 -2.82 16.17 -3.53
CA ASP A 73 -2.67 17.41 -4.33
C ASP A 73 -3.98 17.87 -5.03
N GLU A 74 -5.10 17.16 -4.89
CA GLU A 74 -6.40 17.49 -5.50
C GLU A 74 -7.45 18.11 -4.53
N GLU A 75 -7.05 18.57 -3.34
CA GLU A 75 -7.93 19.35 -2.42
C GLU A 75 -7.53 20.84 -2.27
#